data_AF-A0A418GJA4-F1
#
_entry.id   AF-A0A418GJA4-F1
#
_cell.length_a   1.000
_cell.length_b   1.000
_cell.length_c   1.000
_cell.angle_alpha   90.00
_cell.angle_beta   90.00
_cell.angle_gamma   90.00
#
_symmetry.space_group_name_H-M   'P 1'
#
loop_
_entity.id
_entity.type
_entity.pdbx_description
1 polymer ?
#
loop_
_entity_poly.entity_id
_entity_poly.type
_entity_poly.pdbx_seq_one_letter_code
_entity_poly.pdbx_strand_id
1 'polypeptide(L)'
;LAEDRITTEHCQALALENDTERQVQVFEAACQSGWGGKPEVQTIRRLVTESEVAVAGNSKFRFVGADAFSPDELRTDLFSDDEGGYVDCVALDAALLEKLQAVAEHLREAEGWGWCAGRMEAVGECREDAGTYRSLPEPEAVLTEAEEERLNELMARYDALENQCEESDLLEAEMKLMRCMAKVRAWTP
;
A
#
# COMPACT_ATOMS: atom_id res chain seq x y z
N LEU A 1 -5.32 -21.98 19.91
CA LEU A 1 -4.77 -23.22 20.49
C LEU A 1 -5.37 -24.47 19.85
N ALA A 2 -6.69 -24.59 19.69
CA ALA A 2 -7.31 -25.78 19.07
C ALA A 2 -7.10 -25.90 17.54
N GLU A 3 -6.78 -24.80 16.85
CA GLU A 3 -6.52 -24.77 15.40
C GLU A 3 -5.02 -24.63 15.02
N ASP A 4 -4.09 -24.75 15.99
CA ASP A 4 -2.63 -24.56 15.79
C ASP A 4 -2.18 -23.19 15.20
N ARG A 5 -3.09 -22.22 15.11
CA ARG A 5 -2.82 -20.86 14.61
C ARG A 5 -2.13 -19.93 15.61
N ILE A 6 -2.19 -20.25 16.92
CA ILE A 6 -1.60 -19.46 18.01
C ILE A 6 -0.98 -20.38 19.04
N THR A 7 0.22 -20.04 19.53
CA THR A 7 0.90 -20.75 20.63
C THR A 7 0.59 -20.12 21.99
N THR A 8 0.87 -20.83 23.08
CA THR A 8 0.71 -20.31 24.46
C THR A 8 1.45 -18.99 24.69
N GLU A 9 2.60 -18.80 24.03
CA GLU A 9 3.38 -17.55 24.13
C GLU A 9 2.67 -16.36 23.48
N HIS A 10 1.91 -16.57 22.40
CA HIS A 10 1.09 -15.52 21.79
C HIS A 10 -0.04 -15.08 22.74
N CYS A 11 -0.71 -16.04 23.39
CA CYS A 11 -1.74 -15.74 24.38
C CYS A 11 -1.17 -14.94 25.57
N GLN A 12 0.04 -15.29 26.04
CA GLN A 12 0.71 -14.56 27.11
C GLN A 12 1.06 -13.12 26.71
N ALA A 13 1.48 -12.91 25.45
CA ALA A 13 1.77 -11.56 24.95
C ALA A 13 0.50 -10.71 24.82
N LEU A 14 -0.61 -11.28 24.30
CA LEU A 14 -1.89 -10.58 24.19
C LEU A 14 -2.51 -10.25 25.55
N ALA A 15 -2.29 -11.08 26.56
CA ALA A 15 -2.78 -10.83 27.92
C ALA A 15 -2.14 -9.62 28.62
N LEU A 16 -1.12 -8.98 28.01
CA LEU A 16 -0.59 -7.70 28.47
C LEU A 16 -1.53 -6.52 28.14
N GLU A 17 -2.40 -6.68 27.15
CA GLU A 17 -3.46 -5.74 26.80
C GLU A 17 -4.75 -6.13 27.55
N ASN A 18 -5.46 -5.16 28.13
CA ASN A 18 -6.64 -5.43 28.97
C ASN A 18 -7.95 -5.30 28.21
N ASP A 19 -7.93 -4.63 27.06
CA ASP A 19 -9.08 -4.51 26.18
C ASP A 19 -9.14 -5.67 25.17
N THR A 20 -10.27 -6.37 25.13
CA THR A 20 -10.46 -7.53 24.25
C THR A 20 -10.55 -7.13 22.79
N GLU A 21 -11.10 -5.96 22.45
CA GLU A 21 -11.12 -5.47 21.07
C GLU A 21 -9.69 -5.15 20.62
N ARG A 22 -8.92 -4.49 21.49
CA ARG A 22 -7.51 -4.16 21.21
C ARG A 22 -6.61 -5.40 21.09
N GLN A 23 -6.88 -6.46 21.85
CA GLN A 23 -6.19 -7.76 21.69
C GLN A 23 -6.39 -8.35 20.28
N VAL A 24 -7.63 -8.33 19.77
CA VAL A 24 -7.93 -8.84 18.41
C VAL A 24 -7.22 -8.01 17.36
N GLN A 25 -7.30 -6.68 17.47
CA GLN A 25 -6.67 -5.76 16.53
C GLN A 25 -5.13 -5.95 16.49
N VAL A 26 -4.47 -5.99 17.66
CA VAL A 26 -3.02 -6.24 17.74
C VAL A 26 -2.65 -7.60 17.15
N PHE A 27 -3.47 -8.62 17.39
CA PHE A 27 -3.25 -9.94 16.84
C PHE A 27 -3.34 -9.95 15.31
N GLU A 28 -4.35 -9.30 14.74
CA GLU A 28 -4.53 -9.19 13.29
C GLU A 28 -3.38 -8.40 12.64
N ALA A 29 -2.99 -7.26 13.22
CA ALA A 29 -1.83 -6.50 12.76
C ALA A 29 -0.52 -7.32 12.86
N ALA A 30 -0.34 -8.08 13.94
CA ALA A 30 0.81 -8.97 14.09
C ALA A 30 0.81 -10.08 13.03
N CYS A 31 -0.34 -10.67 12.70
CA CYS A 31 -0.43 -11.68 11.64
C CYS A 31 -0.05 -11.10 10.27
N GLN A 32 -0.42 -9.84 10.02
CA GLN A 32 -0.18 -9.16 8.75
C GLN A 32 1.26 -8.66 8.59
N SER A 33 1.91 -8.27 9.69
CA SER A 33 3.34 -7.91 9.72
C SER A 33 4.28 -9.12 9.78
N GLY A 34 3.74 -10.29 10.14
CA GLY A 34 4.49 -11.53 10.27
C GLY A 34 4.60 -12.25 8.93
N TRP A 35 5.78 -12.82 8.66
CA TRP A 35 6.03 -13.49 7.38
C TRP A 35 5.17 -14.74 7.23
N GLY A 36 4.24 -14.74 6.26
CA GLY A 36 3.32 -15.85 5.99
C GLY A 36 2.10 -15.91 6.92
N GLY A 37 1.55 -14.75 7.34
CA GLY A 37 0.31 -14.69 8.11
C GLY A 37 0.42 -15.20 9.55
N LYS A 38 1.64 -15.55 9.98
CA LYS A 38 1.94 -16.03 11.33
C LYS A 38 2.46 -14.87 12.16
N PRO A 39 1.76 -14.51 13.25
CA PRO A 39 2.23 -13.44 14.12
C PRO A 39 3.52 -13.88 14.81
N GLU A 40 4.47 -12.95 14.96
CA GLU A 40 5.64 -13.19 15.81
C GLU A 40 5.35 -12.68 17.22
N VAL A 41 5.72 -13.46 18.25
CA VAL A 41 5.49 -13.10 19.67
C VAL A 41 6.16 -11.76 20.02
N GLN A 42 7.34 -11.48 19.44
CA GLN A 42 8.03 -10.21 19.64
C GLN A 42 7.26 -9.04 19.03
N THR A 43 6.65 -9.24 17.85
CA THR A 43 5.82 -8.22 17.20
C THR A 43 4.54 -7.96 17.98
N ILE A 44 3.87 -8.99 18.50
CA ILE A 44 2.71 -8.80 19.40
C ILE A 44 3.14 -7.99 20.63
N ARG A 45 4.23 -8.39 21.31
CA ARG A 45 4.70 -7.64 22.49
C ARG A 45 5.00 -6.19 22.14
N ARG A 46 5.68 -5.96 21.02
CA ARG A 46 6.00 -4.61 20.52
C ARG A 46 4.73 -3.81 20.27
N LEU A 47 3.74 -4.35 19.55
CA LEU A 47 2.47 -3.66 19.27
C LEU A 47 1.65 -3.38 20.53
N VAL A 48 1.70 -4.27 21.53
CA VAL A 48 1.07 -4.02 22.84
C VAL A 48 1.82 -2.92 23.62
N THR A 49 3.15 -2.80 23.47
CA THR A 49 3.96 -1.84 24.25
C THR A 49 4.31 -0.52 23.55
N GLU A 50 4.38 -0.50 22.22
CA GLU A 50 4.70 0.65 21.36
C GLU A 50 3.40 1.10 20.69
N SER A 51 2.54 1.74 21.48
CA SER A 51 1.16 2.04 21.11
C SER A 51 1.00 3.14 20.07
N GLU A 52 2.05 3.84 19.66
CA GLU A 52 1.93 5.05 18.84
C GLU A 52 3.11 5.23 17.87
N VAL A 53 2.79 5.60 16.63
CA VAL A 53 3.76 5.96 15.59
C VAL A 53 3.57 7.41 15.17
N ALA A 54 4.68 8.10 14.89
CA ALA A 54 4.63 9.46 14.39
C ALA A 54 3.95 9.51 13.02
N VAL A 55 3.08 10.49 12.82
CA VAL A 55 2.42 10.78 11.54
C VAL A 55 3.42 11.37 10.55
N ALA A 56 4.31 12.25 11.02
CA ALA A 56 5.32 12.88 10.19
C ALA A 56 6.25 11.83 9.55
N GLY A 57 6.39 11.89 8.22
CA GLY A 57 7.27 10.98 7.47
C GLY A 57 6.77 9.54 7.34
N ASN A 58 5.60 9.19 7.89
CA ASN A 58 5.06 7.84 7.80
C ASN A 58 4.33 7.62 6.46
N SER A 59 4.87 6.72 5.63
CA SER A 59 4.32 6.43 4.30
C SER A 59 2.94 5.79 4.34
N LYS A 60 2.65 4.96 5.36
CA LYS A 60 1.34 4.34 5.55
C LYS A 60 0.30 5.41 5.87
N PHE A 61 0.61 6.32 6.79
CA PHE A 61 -0.29 7.42 7.15
C PHE A 61 -0.55 8.35 5.97
N ARG A 62 0.51 8.70 5.22
CA ARG A 62 0.38 9.53 4.01
C ARG A 62 -0.51 8.88 2.95
N PHE A 63 -0.44 7.56 2.81
CA PHE A 63 -1.30 6.83 1.87
C PHE A 63 -2.75 6.78 2.36
N VAL A 64 -2.98 6.47 3.63
CA VAL A 64 -4.33 6.39 4.23
C VAL A 64 -5.02 7.76 4.23
N GLY A 65 -4.29 8.80 4.64
CA GLY A 65 -4.78 10.16 4.82
C GLY A 65 -5.31 10.39 6.23
N ALA A 66 -5.26 11.65 6.68
CA ALA A 66 -5.74 12.02 8.01
C ALA A 66 -7.25 11.83 8.17
N ASP A 67 -8.03 11.94 7.08
CA ASP A 67 -9.49 11.80 7.08
C ASP A 67 -9.99 10.40 7.49
N ALA A 68 -9.09 9.40 7.51
CA ALA A 68 -9.41 8.06 7.99
C ALA A 68 -9.43 7.94 9.52
N PHE A 69 -8.92 8.94 10.23
CA PHE A 69 -8.81 8.94 11.68
C PHE A 69 -9.62 10.10 12.27
N SER A 70 -10.31 9.83 13.37
CA SER A 70 -10.93 10.88 14.16
C SER A 70 -9.88 11.71 14.89
N PRO A 71 -10.20 12.96 15.28
CA PRO A 71 -9.31 13.80 16.09
C PRO A 71 -8.90 13.16 17.42
N ASP A 72 -9.73 12.26 17.97
CA ASP A 72 -9.45 11.55 19.22
C ASP A 72 -8.46 10.38 19.04
N GLU A 73 -8.33 9.85 17.81
CA GLU A 73 -7.34 8.83 17.43
C GLU A 73 -5.99 9.44 17.04
N LEU A 74 -5.95 10.75 16.78
CA LEU A 74 -4.73 11.49 16.47
C LEU A 74 -4.27 12.28 17.69
N ARG A 75 -3.22 11.79 18.37
CA ARG A 75 -2.63 12.51 19.50
C ARG A 75 -1.71 13.60 19.00
N THR A 76 -2.11 14.85 19.14
CA THR A 76 -1.22 16.00 18.86
C THR A 76 -0.21 16.15 20.01
N ASP A 77 1.08 16.20 19.68
CA ASP A 77 2.09 16.60 20.65
C ASP A 77 2.07 18.12 20.77
N LEU A 78 1.74 18.62 21.96
CA LEU A 78 1.63 20.05 22.25
C LEU A 78 2.99 20.73 22.39
N PHE A 79 4.08 19.96 22.36
CA PHE A 79 5.45 20.44 22.59
C PHE A 79 6.40 20.15 21.41
N SER A 80 5.94 19.51 20.34
CA SER A 80 6.73 19.32 19.12
C SER A 80 6.58 20.51 18.17
N ASP A 81 7.70 20.97 17.61
CA ASP A 81 7.71 21.98 16.53
C ASP A 81 7.24 21.38 15.19
N ASP A 82 7.29 20.04 15.06
CA ASP A 82 6.68 19.33 13.95
C ASP A 82 5.18 19.18 14.24
N GLU A 83 4.30 19.65 13.33
CA GLU A 83 2.84 19.46 13.38
C GLU A 83 2.40 17.99 13.26
N GLY A 84 3.35 17.04 13.29
CA GLY A 84 3.11 15.61 13.20
C GLY A 84 2.70 15.04 14.54
N GLY A 85 1.39 14.86 14.73
CA GLY A 85 0.86 14.06 15.84
C GLY A 85 1.29 12.58 15.77
N TYR A 86 0.72 11.80 16.67
CA TYR A 86 0.91 10.36 16.77
C TYR A 86 -0.41 9.64 16.54
N VAL A 87 -0.34 8.48 15.90
CA VAL A 87 -1.49 7.60 15.69
C VAL A 87 -1.16 6.21 16.21
N ASP A 88 -2.17 5.49 16.67
CA ASP A 88 -2.01 4.09 17.04
C ASP A 88 -1.56 3.26 15.83
N CYS A 89 -0.50 2.46 16.01
CA CYS A 89 0.09 1.70 14.91
C CYS A 89 -0.84 0.62 14.35
N VAL A 90 -1.70 0.06 15.20
CA VAL A 90 -2.67 -0.97 14.83
C VAL A 90 -3.85 -0.33 14.10
N ALA A 91 -4.34 0.80 14.61
CA ALA A 91 -5.36 1.58 13.90
C ALA A 91 -4.88 2.00 12.50
N LEU A 92 -3.61 2.43 12.40
CA LEU A 92 -3.01 2.78 11.12
C LEU A 92 -2.92 1.60 10.15
N ASP A 93 -2.50 0.45 10.63
CA ASP A 93 -2.41 -0.77 9.83
C ASP A 93 -3.80 -1.24 9.38
N ALA A 94 -4.81 -1.21 10.24
CA ALA A 94 -6.18 -1.52 9.88
C ALA A 94 -6.73 -0.60 8.77
N ALA A 95 -6.61 0.72 8.95
CA ALA A 95 -7.05 1.70 7.96
C ALA A 95 -6.30 1.59 6.62
N LEU A 96 -5.01 1.24 6.67
CA LEU A 96 -4.22 0.96 5.47
C LEU A 96 -4.77 -0.24 4.71
N LEU A 97 -5.06 -1.34 5.40
CA LEU A 97 -5.58 -2.53 4.74
C LEU A 97 -6.95 -2.28 4.12
N GLU A 98 -7.84 -1.59 4.84
CA GLU A 98 -9.17 -1.23 4.34
C GLU A 98 -9.06 -0.37 3.08
N LYS A 99 -8.20 0.64 3.08
CA LYS A 99 -7.99 1.49 1.90
C LYS A 99 -7.40 0.70 0.72
N LEU A 100 -6.44 -0.18 0.98
CA LEU A 100 -5.86 -1.05 -0.06
C LEU A 100 -6.90 -1.99 -0.66
N GLN A 101 -7.76 -2.58 0.17
CA GLN A 101 -8.85 -3.44 -0.28
C GLN A 101 -9.87 -2.64 -1.11
N ALA A 102 -10.25 -1.44 -0.68
CA ALA A 102 -11.16 -0.58 -1.44
C ALA A 102 -10.58 -0.18 -2.81
N VAL A 103 -9.29 0.15 -2.88
CA VAL A 103 -8.59 0.42 -4.16
C VAL A 103 -8.57 -0.83 -5.05
N ALA A 104 -8.28 -2.00 -4.47
CA ALA A 104 -8.26 -3.26 -5.21
C ALA A 104 -9.64 -3.59 -5.79
N GLU A 105 -10.72 -3.35 -5.04
CA GLU A 105 -12.10 -3.53 -5.49
C GLU A 105 -12.49 -2.54 -6.58
N HIS A 106 -12.08 -1.27 -6.44
CA HIS A 106 -12.30 -0.26 -7.48
C HIS A 106 -11.63 -0.65 -8.81
N LEU A 107 -10.37 -1.10 -8.76
CA LEU A 107 -9.66 -1.58 -9.95
C LEU A 107 -10.31 -2.83 -10.54
N ARG A 108 -10.72 -3.79 -9.70
CA ARG A 108 -11.46 -4.97 -10.14
C ARG A 108 -12.71 -4.59 -10.95
N GLU A 109 -13.48 -3.64 -10.45
CA GLU A 109 -14.73 -3.20 -11.09
C GLU A 109 -14.48 -2.37 -12.36
N ALA A 110 -13.49 -1.47 -12.33
CA ALA A 110 -13.16 -0.61 -13.46
C ALA A 110 -12.55 -1.39 -14.64
N GLU A 111 -11.75 -2.42 -14.36
CA GLU A 111 -11.01 -3.20 -15.36
C GLU A 111 -11.64 -4.58 -15.63
N GLY A 112 -12.66 -4.98 -14.89
CA GLY A 112 -13.41 -6.23 -15.13
C GLY A 112 -12.71 -7.51 -14.65
N TRP A 113 -11.83 -7.42 -13.66
CA TRP A 113 -11.14 -8.59 -13.10
C TRP A 113 -12.08 -9.52 -12.34
N GLY A 114 -11.78 -10.82 -12.35
CA GLY A 114 -12.60 -11.82 -11.66
C GLY A 114 -12.50 -11.81 -10.13
N TRP A 115 -11.38 -11.32 -9.57
CA TRP A 115 -11.15 -11.23 -8.13
C TRP A 115 -10.07 -10.17 -7.84
N CYS A 116 -9.98 -9.74 -6.58
CA CYS A 116 -8.95 -8.81 -6.09
C CYS A 116 -8.64 -9.07 -4.62
N ALA A 117 -7.47 -8.64 -4.16
CA ALA A 117 -7.08 -8.69 -2.75
C ALA A 117 -6.16 -7.51 -2.41
N GLY A 118 -6.55 -6.71 -1.42
CA GLY A 118 -5.69 -5.71 -0.80
C GLY A 118 -4.70 -6.37 0.16
N ARG A 119 -3.41 -6.09 0.01
CA ARG A 119 -2.34 -6.62 0.87
C ARG A 119 -1.32 -5.52 1.16
N MET A 120 -0.78 -5.49 2.37
CA MET A 120 0.31 -4.57 2.72
C MET A 120 1.65 -4.99 2.10
N GLU A 121 1.86 -6.29 1.95
CA GLU A 121 3.06 -6.85 1.33
C GLU A 121 2.79 -7.27 -0.11
N ALA A 122 3.77 -7.02 -0.98
CA ALA A 122 3.74 -7.51 -2.35
C ALA A 122 3.77 -9.04 -2.40
N VAL A 123 3.14 -9.61 -3.43
CA VAL A 123 3.19 -11.06 -3.68
C VAL A 123 4.64 -11.46 -3.91
N GLY A 124 5.17 -12.32 -3.04
CA GLY A 124 6.55 -12.80 -3.13
C GLY A 124 6.70 -14.05 -4.01
N GLU A 125 7.93 -14.36 -4.40
CA GLU A 125 8.26 -15.59 -5.14
C GLU A 125 8.54 -16.79 -4.23
N CYS A 126 8.32 -16.66 -2.92
CA CYS A 126 8.73 -17.65 -1.92
C CYS A 126 7.54 -18.18 -1.10
N ARG A 127 7.69 -19.41 -0.57
CA ARG A 127 6.75 -20.08 0.35
C ARG A 127 5.30 -20.12 -0.16
N GLU A 128 4.36 -19.65 0.66
CA GLU A 128 2.92 -19.78 0.45
C GLU A 128 2.46 -19.00 -0.77
N ASP A 129 3.06 -17.83 -1.03
CA ASP A 129 2.79 -17.05 -2.23
C ASP A 129 3.21 -17.83 -3.50
N ALA A 130 4.35 -18.53 -3.49
CA ALA A 130 4.81 -19.32 -4.63
C ALA A 130 3.91 -20.53 -4.94
N GLY A 131 3.20 -21.06 -3.94
CA GLY A 131 2.23 -22.14 -4.10
C GLY A 131 0.82 -21.67 -4.46
N THR A 132 0.51 -20.40 -4.21
CA THR A 132 -0.84 -19.83 -4.32
C THR A 132 -1.00 -18.95 -5.54
N TYR A 133 0.05 -18.19 -5.89
CA TYR A 133 0.04 -17.20 -6.96
C TYR A 133 1.08 -17.54 -8.01
N ARG A 134 0.74 -17.23 -9.27
CA ARG A 134 1.68 -17.28 -10.38
C ARG A 134 1.85 -15.87 -10.92
N SER A 135 3.03 -15.29 -10.73
CA SER A 135 3.38 -14.01 -11.36
C SER A 135 3.45 -14.20 -12.87
N LEU A 136 2.55 -13.53 -13.59
CA LEU A 136 2.60 -13.44 -15.04
C LEU A 136 3.64 -12.38 -15.42
N PRO A 137 4.34 -12.54 -16.57
CA PRO A 137 5.24 -11.49 -17.05
C PRO A 137 4.45 -10.20 -17.32
N GLU A 138 5.08 -9.05 -17.07
CA GLU A 138 4.51 -7.75 -17.46
C GLU A 138 4.25 -7.78 -18.99
N PRO A 139 3.00 -7.55 -19.42
CA PRO A 139 2.68 -7.51 -20.84
C PRO A 139 3.39 -6.32 -21.47
N GLU A 140 3.96 -6.53 -22.65
CA GLU A 140 4.66 -5.48 -23.36
C GLU A 140 3.64 -4.43 -23.84
N ALA A 141 3.87 -3.17 -23.49
CA ALA A 141 3.01 -2.08 -23.92
C ALA A 141 3.16 -1.86 -25.43
N VAL A 142 2.18 -2.34 -26.19
CA VAL A 142 2.11 -2.09 -27.64
C VAL A 142 1.38 -0.78 -27.86
N LEU A 143 2.01 0.18 -28.52
CA LEU A 143 1.35 1.40 -29.01
C LEU A 143 0.59 1.08 -30.30
N THR A 144 -0.53 1.77 -30.53
CA THR A 144 -1.16 1.75 -31.86
C THR A 144 -0.34 2.59 -32.83
N GLU A 145 -0.48 2.33 -34.13
CA GLU A 145 0.19 3.10 -35.19
C GLU A 145 -0.02 4.62 -35.04
N ALA A 146 -1.25 5.04 -34.68
CA ALA A 146 -1.55 6.44 -34.43
C ALA A 146 -0.86 7.00 -33.17
N GLU A 147 -0.74 6.21 -32.10
CA GLU A 147 -0.02 6.59 -30.88
C GLU A 147 1.49 6.67 -31.14
N GLU A 148 2.04 5.78 -31.97
CA GLU A 148 3.46 5.82 -32.39
C GLU A 148 3.76 7.05 -33.23
N GLU A 149 2.92 7.36 -34.23
CA GLU A 149 3.06 8.58 -35.04
C GLU A 149 3.03 9.84 -34.16
N ARG A 150 2.07 9.90 -33.23
CA ARG A 150 1.95 11.00 -32.28
C ARG A 150 3.17 11.10 -31.37
N LEU A 151 3.65 9.98 -30.84
CA LEU A 151 4.85 9.95 -29.99
C LEU A 151 6.09 10.44 -30.76
N ASN A 152 6.24 10.03 -32.02
CA ASN A 152 7.32 10.48 -32.90
C ASN A 152 7.24 12.00 -33.17
N GLU A 153 6.04 12.55 -33.38
CA GLU A 153 5.84 14.00 -33.52
C GLU A 153 6.27 14.74 -32.24
N LEU A 154 5.85 14.25 -31.07
CA LEU A 154 6.22 14.85 -29.79
C LEU A 154 7.72 14.79 -29.54
N MET A 155 8.36 13.66 -29.84
CA MET A 155 9.81 13.50 -29.72
C MET A 155 10.54 14.49 -30.64
N ALA A 156 10.10 14.63 -31.90
CA ALA A 156 10.71 15.58 -32.83
C ALA A 156 10.57 17.04 -32.37
N ARG A 157 9.43 17.41 -31.77
CA ARG A 157 9.25 18.75 -31.17
C ARG A 157 10.13 18.94 -29.95
N TYR A 158 10.24 17.93 -29.09
CA TYR A 158 11.10 17.95 -27.92
C TYR A 158 12.57 18.12 -28.32
N ASP A 159 13.04 17.37 -29.32
CA ASP A 159 14.41 17.45 -29.81
C ASP A 159 14.74 18.79 -30.50
N ALA A 160 13.72 19.50 -30.99
CA ALA A 160 13.87 20.85 -31.55
C ALA A 160 14.00 21.94 -30.48
N LEU A 161 13.65 21.66 -29.22
CA LEU A 161 13.82 22.60 -28.12
C LEU A 161 15.29 22.61 -27.67
N GLU A 162 15.94 23.76 -27.81
CA GLU A 162 17.34 23.92 -27.42
C GLU A 162 17.54 24.07 -25.91
N ASN A 163 16.48 24.41 -25.16
CA ASN A 163 16.53 24.65 -23.72
C ASN A 163 15.39 23.94 -23.00
N GLN A 164 15.67 23.52 -21.76
CA GLN A 164 14.62 23.12 -20.83
C GLN A 164 13.74 24.33 -20.52
N CYS A 165 12.45 24.17 -20.74
CA CYS A 165 11.44 25.18 -20.56
C CYS A 165 10.10 24.52 -20.19
N GLU A 166 9.10 25.31 -19.86
CA GLU A 166 7.77 24.79 -19.53
C GLU A 166 7.19 23.91 -20.66
N GLU A 167 7.49 24.23 -21.93
CA GLU A 167 7.08 23.43 -23.07
C GLU A 167 7.77 22.05 -23.10
N SER A 168 9.06 21.96 -22.78
CA SER A 168 9.76 20.67 -22.73
C SER A 168 9.19 19.77 -21.63
N ASP A 169 8.85 20.34 -20.47
CA ASP A 169 8.27 19.60 -19.35
C ASP A 169 6.88 19.05 -19.69
N LEU A 170 6.06 19.85 -20.38
CA LEU A 170 4.74 19.44 -20.85
C LEU A 170 4.83 18.33 -21.92
N LEU A 171 5.75 18.45 -22.87
CA LEU A 171 5.98 17.41 -23.88
C LEU A 171 6.45 16.10 -23.23
N GLU A 172 7.35 16.17 -22.24
CA GLU A 172 7.80 15.00 -21.50
C GLU A 172 6.64 14.35 -20.73
N ALA A 173 5.78 15.15 -20.10
CA ALA A 173 4.59 14.67 -19.40
C ALA A 173 3.59 13.99 -20.35
N GLU A 174 3.32 14.56 -21.53
CA GLU A 174 2.42 13.97 -22.54
C GLU A 174 2.98 12.66 -23.08
N MET A 175 4.28 12.59 -23.38
CA MET A 175 4.96 11.35 -23.79
C MET A 175 4.89 10.27 -22.70
N LYS A 176 5.11 10.63 -21.43
CA LYS A 176 4.97 9.71 -20.30
C LYS A 176 3.54 9.19 -20.16
N LEU A 177 2.55 10.08 -20.27
CA LEU A 177 1.13 9.73 -20.18
C LEU A 177 0.74 8.73 -21.28
N MET A 178 1.14 8.96 -22.53
CA MET A 178 0.89 8.01 -23.62
C MET A 178 1.47 6.62 -23.34
N ARG A 179 2.72 6.54 -22.87
CA ARG A 179 3.33 5.25 -22.48
C ARG A 179 2.60 4.59 -21.32
N CYS A 180 2.16 5.36 -20.33
CA CYS A 180 1.37 4.84 -19.22
C CYS A 180 0.01 4.29 -19.68
N MET A 181 -0.69 4.99 -20.57
CA MET A 181 -1.97 4.50 -21.12
C MET A 181 -1.78 3.20 -21.92
N ALA A 182 -0.71 3.10 -22.71
CA ALA A 182 -0.40 1.88 -23.44
C ALA A 182 -0.10 0.69 -22.50
N LYS A 183 0.60 0.94 -21.39
CA LYS A 183 0.81 -0.06 -20.33
C LYS A 183 -0.52 -0.50 -19.73
N VAL A 184 -1.38 0.44 -19.31
CA VAL A 184 -2.69 0.10 -18.74
C VAL A 184 -3.50 -0.75 -19.71
N ARG A 185 -3.58 -0.37 -20.98
CA ARG A 185 -4.25 -1.18 -22.03
C ARG A 185 -3.64 -2.58 -22.18
N ALA A 186 -2.34 -2.76 -21.98
CA ALA A 186 -1.73 -4.08 -22.06
C ALA A 186 -2.12 -4.98 -20.87
N TRP A 187 -2.44 -4.39 -19.72
CA TRP A 187 -2.92 -5.09 -18.53
C TRP A 187 -4.43 -5.32 -18.52
N THR A 188 -5.21 -4.46 -19.17
CA THR A 188 -6.67 -4.55 -19.25
C THR A 188 -7.09 -5.22 -20.58
N PRO A 189 -7.62 -6.46 -20.56
CA PRO A 189 -8.04 -7.18 -21.77
C PRO A 189 -9.29 -6.59 -22.46
#